data_AF-A0A4Q6B5E0-F1
#
_entry.id   AF-A0A4Q6B5E0-F1
#
_cell.length_a   1.000
_cell.length_b   1.000
_cell.length_c   1.000
_cell.angle_alpha   90.00
_cell.angle_beta   90.00
_cell.angle_gamma   90.00
#
_symmetry.space_group_name_H-M   'P 1'
#
loop_
_entity.id
_entity.type
_entity.pdbx_description
1 polymer ?
#
loop_
_entity_poly.entity_id
_entity_poly.type
_entity_poly.pdbx_seq_one_letter_code
_entity_poly.pdbx_strand_id
1 'polypeptide(L)'
;ALSLGGFSAVAGAAEQAAAKATRWSDRATWPGRKVPKAGDSVTIPAGKTVLLDVSPPALNGLTIMGKLAFADDKDLELTTEWVMLHGELEIGTEARPHTRKATITLTDTVKGEAMMGMGDRGIMISGGTLNLHGDRHNAWTKLARTANAGSNAIEVLNAAEWRVGDEIVLASTDFNPRQAERRNITAVDGNTVTLDKPLEYMHFGEITFDVDERGEVGLLTRNIKVQASADSEQSYIGGHIMAMVTSRMFVEGVELTRMGQHLTLARYPIHWHLNGDGAGQYIRNSAIHDTFSRCVTVHGTNNVVVQNNVTYNTVGHCFFLEDGIETGNQYVRNLAIQTKCHPTKPCV
;
A
#
# COMPACT_ATOMS: atom_id res chain seq x y z
N ALA A 1 35.62 -53.94 27.25
CA ALA A 1 36.16 -52.99 26.25
C ALA A 1 35.05 -52.61 25.28
N LEU A 2 34.42 -51.46 25.49
CA LEU A 2 33.51 -50.81 24.54
C LEU A 2 33.40 -49.34 24.96
N SER A 3 34.27 -48.51 24.39
CA SER A 3 34.23 -47.05 24.51
C SER A 3 33.60 -46.49 23.24
N LEU A 4 32.34 -46.05 23.33
CA LEU A 4 31.67 -45.27 22.28
C LEU A 4 32.19 -43.84 22.35
N GLY A 5 32.94 -43.43 21.33
CA GLY A 5 33.40 -42.06 21.15
C GLY A 5 32.25 -41.16 20.68
N GLY A 6 31.98 -40.10 21.44
CA GLY A 6 31.14 -38.99 21.00
C GLY A 6 32.01 -37.86 20.46
N PHE A 7 31.95 -37.62 19.14
CA PHE A 7 32.42 -36.36 18.55
C PHE A 7 31.22 -35.42 18.49
N SER A 8 31.13 -34.46 19.41
CA SER A 8 30.25 -33.30 19.28
C SER A 8 30.92 -32.29 18.36
N ALA A 9 30.46 -32.21 17.12
CA ALA A 9 30.77 -31.09 16.23
C ALA A 9 29.88 -29.90 16.62
N VAL A 10 30.45 -28.93 17.34
CA VAL A 10 29.82 -27.62 17.55
C VAL A 10 30.03 -26.83 16.26
N ALA A 11 29.02 -26.82 15.39
CA ALA A 11 28.96 -25.90 14.26
C ALA A 11 28.66 -24.50 14.81
N GLY A 12 29.71 -23.69 14.98
CA GLY A 12 29.57 -22.26 15.23
C GLY A 12 28.96 -21.60 14.00
N ALA A 13 27.68 -21.27 14.05
CA ALA A 13 27.10 -20.31 13.14
C ALA A 13 27.75 -18.95 13.43
N ALA A 14 28.69 -18.56 12.59
CA ALA A 14 29.22 -17.20 12.60
C ALA A 14 28.07 -16.26 12.20
N GLU A 15 27.53 -15.54 13.18
CA GLU A 15 26.66 -14.40 12.96
C GLU A 15 27.48 -13.37 12.17
N GLN A 16 27.25 -13.29 10.86
CA GLN A 16 27.78 -12.21 10.04
C GLN A 16 27.25 -10.91 10.64
N ALA A 17 28.12 -10.14 11.30
CA ALA A 17 27.80 -8.82 11.79
C ALA A 17 27.15 -8.03 10.65
N ALA A 18 25.87 -7.68 10.82
CA ALA A 18 25.14 -6.91 9.83
C ALA A 18 25.94 -5.65 9.49
N ALA A 19 26.26 -5.45 8.21
CA ALA A 19 26.99 -4.28 7.76
C ALA A 19 26.28 -3.02 8.27
N LYS A 20 27.03 -2.14 8.95
CA LYS A 20 26.48 -0.93 9.57
C LYS A 20 25.81 -0.08 8.48
N ALA A 21 24.54 0.26 8.69
CA ALA A 21 23.79 1.10 7.77
C ALA A 21 24.46 2.47 7.59
N THR A 22 24.53 2.95 6.35
CA THR A 22 25.05 4.28 5.98
C THR A 22 23.91 5.22 5.63
N ARG A 23 24.02 6.51 5.96
CA ARG A 23 22.97 7.52 5.69
C ARG A 23 22.94 7.93 4.23
N TRP A 24 21.76 8.16 3.66
CA TRP A 24 21.61 8.69 2.30
C TRP A 24 22.27 10.06 2.17
N SER A 25 22.15 10.91 3.19
CA SER A 25 22.75 12.25 3.21
C SER A 25 24.29 12.24 3.27
N ASP A 26 24.92 11.14 3.69
CA ASP A 26 26.36 11.04 3.82
C ASP A 26 27.01 10.84 2.44
N ARG A 27 27.90 11.75 2.07
CA ARG A 27 28.69 11.66 0.84
C ARG A 27 29.50 10.36 0.78
N ALA A 28 30.00 9.84 1.90
CA ALA A 28 30.78 8.60 1.94
C ALA A 28 29.95 7.37 1.55
N THR A 29 28.62 7.45 1.62
CA THR A 29 27.73 6.40 1.11
C THR A 29 27.91 6.22 -0.39
N TRP A 30 28.15 7.28 -1.16
CA TRP A 30 27.98 7.24 -2.61
C TRP A 30 29.29 7.19 -3.39
N PRO A 31 29.32 6.53 -4.56
CA PRO A 31 30.47 6.56 -5.46
C PRO A 31 30.95 7.98 -5.74
N GLY A 32 32.26 8.19 -5.71
CA GLY A 32 32.85 9.51 -5.95
C GLY A 32 32.52 10.57 -4.89
N ARG A 33 31.96 10.18 -3.74
CA ARG A 33 31.53 11.07 -2.65
C ARG A 33 30.52 12.12 -3.10
N LYS A 34 29.58 11.72 -3.95
CA LYS A 34 28.51 12.58 -4.50
C LYS A 34 27.15 11.99 -4.14
N VAL A 35 26.40 12.69 -3.29
CA VAL A 35 25.00 12.34 -3.01
C VAL A 35 24.19 12.45 -4.31
N PRO A 36 23.26 11.52 -4.58
CA PRO A 36 22.39 11.56 -5.75
C PRO A 36 21.68 12.91 -5.91
N LYS A 37 21.57 13.36 -7.16
CA LYS A 37 20.93 14.61 -7.57
C LYS A 37 19.68 14.33 -8.40
N ALA A 38 18.95 15.40 -8.72
CA ALA A 38 17.77 15.32 -9.57
C ALA A 38 18.12 14.65 -10.91
N GLY A 39 17.31 13.68 -11.32
CA GLY A 39 17.49 12.93 -12.56
C GLY A 39 18.54 11.81 -12.52
N ASP A 40 19.21 11.58 -11.38
CA ASP A 40 20.13 10.45 -11.26
C ASP A 40 19.34 9.12 -11.16
N SER A 41 19.86 8.07 -11.79
CA SER A 41 19.45 6.68 -11.50
C SER A 41 20.41 6.10 -10.46
N VAL A 42 19.85 5.61 -9.35
CA VAL A 42 20.63 5.21 -8.17
C VAL A 42 20.65 3.69 -8.04
N THR A 43 21.82 3.11 -7.72
CA THR A 43 21.94 1.70 -7.36
C THR A 43 22.45 1.54 -5.94
N ILE A 44 21.71 0.80 -5.11
CA ILE A 44 22.17 0.34 -3.81
C ILE A 44 22.69 -1.09 -3.98
N PRO A 45 24.02 -1.33 -3.98
CA PRO A 45 24.59 -2.65 -4.25
C PRO A 45 24.24 -3.67 -3.16
N ALA A 46 24.33 -4.96 -3.51
CA ALA A 46 24.16 -6.05 -2.57
C ALA A 46 25.12 -5.93 -1.38
N GLY A 47 24.67 -6.35 -0.20
CA GLY A 47 25.44 -6.25 1.05
C GLY A 47 25.51 -4.83 1.66
N LYS A 48 24.89 -3.82 1.02
CA LYS A 48 24.85 -2.46 1.54
C LYS A 48 23.46 -2.08 2.03
N THR A 49 23.41 -1.53 3.23
CA THR A 49 22.19 -0.95 3.81
C THR A 49 22.29 0.57 3.81
N VAL A 50 21.33 1.24 3.19
CA VAL A 50 21.22 2.70 3.17
C VAL A 50 19.98 3.12 3.96
N LEU A 51 20.16 4.06 4.88
CA LEU A 51 19.08 4.72 5.61
C LEU A 51 18.72 6.03 4.89
N LEU A 52 17.50 6.14 4.37
CA LEU A 52 16.96 7.38 3.83
C LEU A 52 16.67 8.33 5.01
N ASP A 53 17.56 9.29 5.25
CA ASP A 53 17.47 10.22 6.38
C ASP A 53 17.16 11.67 5.96
N VAL A 54 17.00 11.88 4.66
CA VAL A 54 16.59 13.11 3.98
C VAL A 54 15.74 12.74 2.76
N SER A 55 14.75 13.56 2.40
CA SER A 55 14.04 13.42 1.13
C SER A 55 14.99 13.79 -0.03
N PRO A 56 15.37 12.86 -0.91
CA PRO A 56 16.23 13.18 -2.05
C PRO A 56 15.46 14.03 -3.08
N PRO A 57 16.18 14.74 -3.97
CA PRO A 57 15.56 15.29 -5.18
C PRO A 57 14.97 14.16 -6.05
N ALA A 58 14.04 14.49 -6.95
CA ALA A 58 13.40 13.51 -7.82
C ALA A 58 14.42 12.73 -8.67
N LEU A 59 14.37 11.39 -8.60
CA LEU A 59 15.30 10.48 -9.27
C LEU A 59 14.69 9.93 -10.56
N ASN A 60 15.53 9.50 -11.51
CA ASN A 60 15.06 8.80 -12.71
C ASN A 60 14.83 7.30 -12.47
N GLY A 61 15.28 6.76 -11.34
CA GLY A 61 15.12 5.35 -11.04
C GLY A 61 15.95 4.89 -9.87
N LEU A 62 15.52 3.80 -9.24
CA LEU A 62 16.22 3.22 -8.10
C LEU A 62 16.31 1.70 -8.25
N THR A 63 17.52 1.16 -8.36
CA THR A 63 17.79 -0.28 -8.29
C THR A 63 18.31 -0.63 -6.91
N ILE A 64 17.55 -1.43 -6.17
CA ILE A 64 17.88 -1.85 -4.81
C ILE A 64 18.29 -3.32 -4.84
N MET A 65 19.60 -3.58 -4.82
CA MET A 65 20.18 -4.92 -4.65
C MET A 65 20.49 -5.23 -3.18
N GLY A 66 20.78 -4.19 -2.39
CA GLY A 66 20.99 -4.25 -0.94
C GLY A 66 19.71 -3.93 -0.18
N LYS A 67 19.77 -3.00 0.78
CA LYS A 67 18.60 -2.53 1.53
C LYS A 67 18.48 -1.02 1.50
N LEU A 68 17.27 -0.51 1.26
CA LEU A 68 16.88 0.87 1.56
C LEU A 68 15.86 0.84 2.70
N ALA A 69 16.16 1.53 3.80
CA ALA A 69 15.23 1.71 4.91
C ALA A 69 14.92 3.20 5.10
N PHE A 70 13.66 3.56 5.38
CA PHE A 70 13.29 4.92 5.72
C PHE A 70 13.58 5.22 7.20
N ALA A 71 14.17 6.38 7.49
CA ALA A 71 14.31 6.83 8.87
C ALA A 71 12.93 7.19 9.46
N ASP A 72 12.68 6.78 10.70
CA ASP A 72 11.40 6.98 11.39
C ASP A 72 11.44 8.11 12.44
N ASP A 73 12.32 9.10 12.25
CA ASP A 73 12.46 10.28 13.12
C ASP A 73 11.90 11.56 12.49
N LYS A 74 11.51 11.51 11.21
CA LYS A 74 10.92 12.63 10.47
C LYS A 74 10.06 12.16 9.30
N ASP A 75 9.30 13.10 8.74
CA ASP A 75 8.54 12.84 7.53
C ASP A 75 9.47 12.85 6.31
N LEU A 76 9.31 11.88 5.40
CA LEU A 76 10.19 11.65 4.26
C LEU A 76 9.41 11.41 2.97
N GLU A 77 9.99 11.86 1.86
CA GLU A 77 9.44 11.66 0.52
C GLU A 77 10.51 11.10 -0.41
N LEU A 78 10.13 10.14 -1.24
CA LEU A 78 10.93 9.60 -2.34
C LEU A 78 10.14 9.76 -3.63
N THR A 79 10.66 10.59 -4.54
CA THR A 79 10.09 10.76 -5.89
C THR A 79 11.01 10.09 -6.90
N THR A 80 10.48 9.17 -7.69
CA THR A 80 11.25 8.40 -8.68
C THR A 80 10.36 7.89 -9.81
N GLU A 81 10.89 7.69 -11.01
CA GLU A 81 10.13 7.05 -12.11
C GLU A 81 9.78 5.59 -11.77
N TRP A 82 10.72 4.84 -11.22
CA TRP A 82 10.54 3.43 -10.87
C TRP A 82 11.46 2.98 -9.74
N VAL A 83 11.12 1.84 -9.13
CA VAL A 83 11.95 1.10 -8.19
C VAL A 83 12.07 -0.35 -8.66
N MET A 84 13.30 -0.79 -8.98
CA MET A 84 13.63 -2.19 -9.23
C MET A 84 14.16 -2.80 -7.95
N LEU A 85 13.42 -3.74 -7.36
CA LEU A 85 13.68 -4.27 -6.04
C LEU A 85 14.13 -5.74 -6.11
N HIS A 86 15.43 -5.95 -5.95
CA HIS A 86 16.06 -7.27 -5.83
C HIS A 86 16.46 -7.62 -4.39
N GLY A 87 16.74 -6.60 -3.58
CA GLY A 87 17.03 -6.71 -2.16
C GLY A 87 15.82 -6.33 -1.32
N GLU A 88 15.94 -5.36 -0.42
CA GLU A 88 14.86 -4.96 0.49
C GLU A 88 14.55 -3.47 0.46
N LEU A 89 13.27 -3.13 0.38
CA LEU A 89 12.74 -1.79 0.65
C LEU A 89 11.89 -1.85 1.92
N GLU A 90 12.30 -1.12 2.95
CA GLU A 90 11.69 -1.12 4.28
C GLU A 90 11.17 0.28 4.65
N ILE A 91 9.87 0.36 4.92
CA ILE A 91 9.21 1.49 5.59
C ILE A 91 8.44 0.92 6.77
N GLY A 92 9.14 0.79 7.90
CA GLY A 92 8.64 0.03 9.04
C GLY A 92 8.74 -1.48 8.83
N THR A 93 8.48 -2.21 9.91
CA THR A 93 8.40 -3.67 9.94
C THR A 93 7.16 -4.08 10.74
N GLU A 94 6.69 -5.31 10.60
CA GLU A 94 5.55 -5.79 11.41
C GLU A 94 5.76 -5.59 12.92
N ALA A 95 6.99 -5.85 13.41
CA ALA A 95 7.34 -5.68 14.82
C ALA A 95 7.55 -4.22 15.24
N ARG A 96 7.84 -3.32 14.28
CA ARG A 96 8.09 -1.89 14.50
C ARG A 96 7.50 -1.10 13.33
N PRO A 97 6.17 -0.85 13.33
CA PRO A 97 5.54 -0.06 12.29
C PRO A 97 6.12 1.36 12.25
N HIS A 98 6.19 1.93 11.05
CA HIS A 98 6.62 3.29 10.82
C HIS A 98 5.61 4.26 11.45
N THR A 99 6.10 5.28 12.16
CA THR A 99 5.28 6.23 12.92
C THR A 99 5.24 7.61 12.28
N ARG A 100 6.17 7.91 11.37
CA ARG A 100 6.22 9.16 10.61
C ARG A 100 5.50 9.06 9.28
N LYS A 101 5.40 10.18 8.55
CA LYS A 101 4.87 10.15 7.18
C LYS A 101 5.97 9.72 6.22
N ALA A 102 5.67 8.74 5.38
CA ALA A 102 6.56 8.30 4.32
C ALA A 102 5.80 8.23 3.00
N THR A 103 6.21 9.02 2.01
CA THR A 103 5.55 9.05 0.70
C THR A 103 6.50 8.59 -0.39
N ILE A 104 6.07 7.62 -1.20
CA ILE A 104 6.69 7.30 -2.49
C ILE A 104 5.81 7.86 -3.60
N THR A 105 6.36 8.74 -4.42
CA THR A 105 5.68 9.28 -5.61
C THR A 105 6.34 8.74 -6.88
N LEU A 106 5.57 7.99 -7.65
CA LEU A 106 5.98 7.38 -8.92
C LEU A 106 5.66 8.33 -10.09
N THR A 107 6.70 8.84 -10.72
CA THR A 107 6.61 9.78 -11.83
C THR A 107 6.64 9.07 -13.19
N ASP A 108 6.28 9.81 -14.23
CA ASP A 108 6.32 9.38 -15.63
C ASP A 108 6.86 10.57 -16.46
N THR A 109 8.02 11.08 -16.09
CA THR A 109 8.72 12.15 -16.81
C THR A 109 9.48 11.61 -18.01
N VAL A 110 9.84 10.34 -18.02
CA VAL A 110 10.46 9.65 -19.16
C VAL A 110 9.45 8.69 -19.78
N LYS A 111 8.80 9.16 -20.86
CA LYS A 111 7.70 8.41 -21.49
C LYS A 111 8.16 7.15 -22.20
N GLY A 112 7.39 6.07 -22.04
CA GLY A 112 7.55 4.83 -22.81
C GLY A 112 8.71 3.95 -22.33
N GLU A 113 9.20 4.18 -21.12
CA GLU A 113 10.13 3.27 -20.48
C GLU A 113 9.44 1.94 -20.14
N ALA A 114 10.21 0.85 -20.16
CA ALA A 114 9.72 -0.44 -19.71
C ALA A 114 10.85 -1.18 -19.03
N MET A 115 10.70 -1.42 -17.74
CA MET A 115 11.71 -2.09 -16.93
C MET A 115 11.52 -3.59 -17.03
N MET A 116 12.36 -4.26 -17.83
CA MET A 116 12.37 -5.72 -17.97
C MET A 116 11.00 -6.31 -18.36
N GLY A 117 10.21 -5.59 -19.17
CA GLY A 117 8.84 -5.99 -19.55
C GLY A 117 7.78 -5.80 -18.46
N MET A 118 8.17 -5.38 -17.26
CA MET A 118 7.27 -5.12 -16.13
C MET A 118 6.64 -3.72 -16.13
N GLY A 119 6.98 -2.87 -17.11
CA GLY A 119 6.44 -1.52 -17.27
C GLY A 119 7.31 -0.45 -16.61
N ASP A 120 6.78 0.76 -16.58
CA ASP A 120 7.30 1.94 -15.89
C ASP A 120 6.39 2.32 -14.72
N ARG A 121 6.73 3.41 -14.02
CA ARG A 121 5.88 3.98 -12.96
C ARG A 121 5.52 2.96 -11.88
N GLY A 122 6.50 2.17 -11.43
CA GLY A 122 6.22 1.03 -10.58
C GLY A 122 7.28 0.71 -9.54
N ILE A 123 6.86 -0.09 -8.55
CA ILE A 123 7.75 -0.86 -7.69
C ILE A 123 7.71 -2.30 -8.23
N MET A 124 8.75 -2.68 -8.95
CA MET A 124 8.88 -4.03 -9.51
C MET A 124 9.81 -4.86 -8.64
N ILE A 125 9.24 -5.86 -7.97
CA ILE A 125 9.95 -6.76 -7.07
C ILE A 125 10.35 -8.00 -7.87
N SER A 126 11.64 -8.26 -7.92
CA SER A 126 12.25 -9.38 -8.64
C SER A 126 13.23 -10.12 -7.73
N GLY A 127 12.69 -11.06 -6.95
CA GLY A 127 13.43 -11.81 -5.92
C GLY A 127 13.67 -11.04 -4.62
N GLY A 128 13.25 -9.79 -4.55
CA GLY A 128 13.39 -8.93 -3.37
C GLY A 128 12.23 -9.04 -2.38
N THR A 129 12.30 -8.21 -1.33
CA THR A 129 11.29 -8.08 -0.27
C THR A 129 10.84 -6.63 -0.13
N LEU A 130 9.53 -6.40 -0.26
CA LEU A 130 8.88 -5.13 0.07
C LEU A 130 8.24 -5.24 1.46
N ASN A 131 8.74 -4.44 2.41
CA ASN A 131 8.21 -4.31 3.77
C ASN A 131 7.66 -2.90 3.97
N LEU A 132 6.33 -2.77 4.01
CA LEU A 132 5.65 -1.51 4.32
C LEU A 132 4.68 -1.76 5.48
N HIS A 133 4.92 -1.15 6.63
CA HIS A 133 4.10 -1.33 7.84
C HIS A 133 3.84 0.02 8.50
N GLY A 134 2.61 0.53 8.34
CA GLY A 134 2.15 1.79 8.90
C GLY A 134 1.43 1.64 10.24
N ASP A 135 0.99 2.77 10.80
CA ASP A 135 0.48 2.87 12.18
C ASP A 135 -1.05 2.82 12.30
N ARG A 136 -1.72 2.11 11.38
CA ARG A 136 -3.19 1.97 11.35
C ARG A 136 -3.63 0.51 11.19
N HIS A 137 -4.52 0.08 12.07
CA HIS A 137 -5.15 -1.24 12.08
C HIS A 137 -6.68 -1.14 12.04
N ASN A 138 -7.28 -0.08 12.61
CA ASN A 138 -8.72 0.15 12.55
C ASN A 138 -9.13 0.80 11.21
N ALA A 139 -9.16 -0.02 10.16
CA ALA A 139 -9.35 0.46 8.79
C ALA A 139 -10.79 0.91 8.48
N TRP A 140 -11.82 0.26 9.04
CA TRP A 140 -13.21 0.63 8.82
C TRP A 140 -14.13 0.07 9.92
N THR A 141 -15.31 0.66 10.02
CA THR A 141 -16.36 0.34 10.99
C THR A 141 -17.73 0.50 10.30
N LYS A 142 -18.81 0.30 11.05
CA LYS A 142 -20.17 0.70 10.67
C LYS A 142 -20.64 1.87 11.52
N LEU A 143 -21.66 2.58 11.03
CA LEU A 143 -22.44 3.51 11.83
C LEU A 143 -23.06 2.81 13.05
N ALA A 144 -23.14 3.51 14.17
CA ALA A 144 -23.84 3.06 15.38
C ALA A 144 -25.32 3.46 15.37
N ARG A 145 -25.68 4.48 14.58
CA ARG A 145 -27.04 4.97 14.34
C ARG A 145 -27.10 5.69 12.99
N THR A 146 -28.31 5.86 12.45
CA THR A 146 -28.54 6.57 11.19
C THR A 146 -27.94 7.97 11.22
N ALA A 147 -27.12 8.28 10.21
CA ALA A 147 -26.53 9.60 9.99
C ALA A 147 -27.37 10.36 8.96
N ASN A 148 -28.10 11.39 9.41
CA ASN A 148 -29.02 12.13 8.53
C ASN A 148 -28.26 13.09 7.61
N ALA A 149 -28.77 13.29 6.39
CA ALA A 149 -28.35 14.39 5.53
C ALA A 149 -28.42 15.73 6.31
N GLY A 150 -27.41 16.59 6.10
CA GLY A 150 -27.24 17.84 6.83
C GLY A 150 -26.54 17.70 8.20
N SER A 151 -26.30 16.47 8.69
CA SER A 151 -25.52 16.26 9.92
C SER A 151 -24.03 16.43 9.64
N ASN A 152 -23.29 17.08 10.55
CA ASN A 152 -21.83 17.16 10.52
C ASN A 152 -21.18 16.32 11.61
N ALA A 153 -21.93 15.43 12.26
CA ALA A 153 -21.42 14.48 13.23
C ALA A 153 -22.04 13.11 12.99
N ILE A 154 -21.24 12.07 13.12
CA ILE A 154 -21.65 10.67 13.02
C ILE A 154 -21.22 9.91 14.25
N GLU A 155 -21.96 8.85 14.59
CA GLU A 155 -21.60 7.91 15.63
C GLU A 155 -21.28 6.57 14.96
N VAL A 156 -20.13 5.99 15.27
CA VAL A 156 -19.66 4.73 14.69
C VAL A 156 -19.44 3.68 15.78
N LEU A 157 -19.42 2.40 15.42
CA LEU A 157 -19.20 1.35 16.42
C LEU A 157 -17.79 1.37 17.02
N ASN A 158 -16.79 1.80 16.25
CA ASN A 158 -15.41 1.88 16.70
C ASN A 158 -14.60 2.93 15.91
N ALA A 159 -14.25 4.04 16.56
CA ALA A 159 -13.36 5.07 16.01
C ALA A 159 -11.92 5.00 16.55
N ALA A 160 -11.51 3.88 17.17
CA ALA A 160 -10.15 3.73 17.69
C ALA A 160 -9.09 4.03 16.61
N GLU A 161 -7.98 4.64 17.01
CA GLU A 161 -6.87 5.08 16.15
C GLU A 161 -7.18 6.20 15.13
N TRP A 162 -8.45 6.57 14.91
CA TRP A 162 -8.80 7.65 14.00
C TRP A 162 -8.40 9.00 14.59
N ARG A 163 -7.92 9.92 13.75
CA ARG A 163 -7.33 11.19 14.16
C ARG A 163 -7.99 12.36 13.43
N VAL A 164 -7.93 13.53 14.06
CA VAL A 164 -8.26 14.80 13.38
C VAL A 164 -7.37 14.97 12.16
N GLY A 165 -7.99 15.32 11.03
CA GLY A 165 -7.35 15.45 9.73
C GLY A 165 -7.33 14.18 8.89
N ASP A 166 -7.73 13.02 9.43
CA ASP A 166 -7.93 11.82 8.61
C ASP A 166 -9.14 12.01 7.69
N GLU A 167 -9.04 11.50 6.46
CA GLU A 167 -10.15 11.41 5.51
C GLU A 167 -10.85 10.05 5.65
N ILE A 168 -12.17 10.09 5.74
CA ILE A 168 -13.05 8.92 5.75
C ILE A 168 -13.99 8.94 4.55
N VAL A 169 -14.55 7.78 4.22
CA VAL A 169 -15.65 7.62 3.27
C VAL A 169 -16.82 6.92 3.95
N LEU A 170 -18.03 7.47 3.78
CA LEU A 170 -19.27 6.80 4.14
C LEU A 170 -19.80 6.07 2.90
N ALA A 171 -20.10 4.78 3.03
CA ALA A 171 -20.71 4.01 1.95
C ALA A 171 -22.14 4.48 1.68
N SER A 172 -22.58 4.38 0.42
CA SER A 172 -24.00 4.58 0.09
C SER A 172 -24.85 3.52 0.79
N THR A 173 -25.99 3.93 1.34
CA THR A 173 -27.02 3.03 1.89
C THR A 173 -28.32 3.11 1.07
N ASP A 174 -28.22 3.48 -0.20
CA ASP A 174 -29.33 3.56 -1.16
C ASP A 174 -28.91 2.87 -2.48
N PHE A 175 -29.84 2.75 -3.44
CA PHE A 175 -29.62 2.11 -4.73
C PHE A 175 -28.51 2.76 -5.57
N ASN A 176 -28.24 4.05 -5.35
CA ASN A 176 -27.20 4.75 -6.09
C ASN A 176 -25.86 4.66 -5.35
N PRO A 177 -24.86 3.89 -5.85
CA PRO A 177 -23.56 3.78 -5.20
C PRO A 177 -22.76 5.11 -5.21
N ARG A 178 -23.19 6.10 -6.01
CA ARG A 178 -22.58 7.44 -6.08
C ARG A 178 -22.96 8.38 -4.95
N GLN A 179 -23.82 7.94 -4.03
CA GLN A 179 -24.10 8.65 -2.79
C GLN A 179 -23.05 8.37 -1.70
N ALA A 180 -22.04 7.53 -1.98
CA ALA A 180 -20.88 7.44 -1.10
C ALA A 180 -20.13 8.77 -1.09
N GLU A 181 -19.69 9.22 0.08
CA GLU A 181 -19.09 10.54 0.21
C GLU A 181 -17.93 10.63 1.20
N ARG A 182 -16.96 11.50 0.88
CA ARG A 182 -15.74 11.73 1.67
C ARG A 182 -15.93 12.86 2.66
N ARG A 183 -15.33 12.73 3.84
CA ARG A 183 -15.28 13.76 4.87
C ARG A 183 -13.95 13.75 5.58
N ASN A 184 -13.48 14.92 6.00
CA ASN A 184 -12.34 15.03 6.90
C ASN A 184 -12.82 15.09 8.34
N ILE A 185 -12.13 14.39 9.23
CA ILE A 185 -12.41 14.39 10.65
C ILE A 185 -11.90 15.69 11.27
N THR A 186 -12.77 16.44 11.95
CA THR A 186 -12.41 17.67 12.68
C THR A 186 -12.37 17.48 14.20
N ALA A 187 -13.06 16.47 14.74
CA ALA A 187 -12.96 16.05 16.13
C ALA A 187 -13.32 14.56 16.29
N VAL A 188 -12.72 13.91 17.28
CA VAL A 188 -13.06 12.54 17.73
C VAL A 188 -13.30 12.58 19.23
N ASP A 189 -14.50 12.22 19.67
CA ASP A 189 -14.88 12.07 21.07
C ASP A 189 -15.47 10.67 21.29
N GLY A 190 -14.63 9.76 21.80
CA GLY A 190 -14.93 8.33 21.83
C GLY A 190 -15.27 7.81 20.44
N ASN A 191 -16.53 7.42 20.24
CA ASN A 191 -17.06 6.90 18.98
C ASN A 191 -17.87 7.92 18.17
N THR A 192 -17.91 9.18 18.63
CA THR A 192 -18.51 10.30 17.90
C THR A 192 -17.43 11.00 17.09
N VAL A 193 -17.68 11.14 15.79
CA VAL A 193 -16.76 11.77 14.83
C VAL A 193 -17.43 13.02 14.28
N THR A 194 -16.77 14.17 14.41
CA THR A 194 -17.22 15.44 13.79
C THR A 194 -16.54 15.60 12.44
N LEU A 195 -17.29 16.07 11.46
CA LEU A 195 -16.94 16.18 10.05
C LEU A 195 -16.68 17.63 9.68
N ASP A 196 -15.84 17.85 8.67
CA ASP A 196 -15.51 19.18 8.13
C ASP A 196 -16.69 19.87 7.44
N LYS A 197 -17.61 19.07 6.87
CA LYS A 197 -18.84 19.57 6.24
C LYS A 197 -20.03 18.64 6.46
N PRO A 198 -21.27 19.15 6.47
CA PRO A 198 -22.48 18.35 6.57
C PRO A 198 -22.56 17.25 5.51
N LEU A 199 -23.17 16.11 5.83
CA LEU A 199 -23.49 15.03 4.89
C LEU A 199 -24.49 15.50 3.84
N GLU A 200 -24.30 15.10 2.59
CA GLU A 200 -25.25 15.38 1.51
C GLU A 200 -26.38 14.36 1.49
N TYR A 201 -26.09 13.13 1.91
CA TYR A 201 -27.04 12.01 1.90
C TYR A 201 -27.28 11.47 3.31
N MET A 202 -28.41 10.79 3.48
CA MET A 202 -28.65 9.99 4.68
C MET A 202 -27.89 8.67 4.52
N HIS A 203 -27.19 8.25 5.57
CA HIS A 203 -26.55 6.95 5.65
C HIS A 203 -27.22 6.14 6.77
N PHE A 204 -27.84 5.04 6.39
CA PHE A 204 -28.64 4.21 7.27
C PHE A 204 -27.77 3.52 8.33
N GLY A 205 -28.25 3.44 9.57
CA GLY A 205 -27.43 2.99 10.69
C GLY A 205 -28.20 2.10 11.66
N GLU A 206 -29.16 1.32 11.18
CA GLU A 206 -29.92 0.37 11.98
C GLU A 206 -29.81 -1.08 11.46
N ILE A 207 -30.14 -2.04 12.33
CA ILE A 207 -30.33 -3.45 11.98
C ILE A 207 -31.83 -3.64 11.77
N THR A 208 -32.24 -4.10 10.60
CA THR A 208 -33.66 -4.34 10.29
C THR A 208 -33.86 -5.81 9.96
N PHE A 209 -34.92 -6.42 10.51
CA PHE A 209 -35.23 -7.84 10.26
C PHE A 209 -34.03 -8.80 10.44
N ASP A 210 -33.20 -8.57 11.47
CA ASP A 210 -31.95 -9.30 11.76
C ASP A 210 -30.84 -9.19 10.68
N VAL A 211 -30.98 -8.27 9.73
CA VAL A 211 -29.97 -7.91 8.73
C VAL A 211 -29.25 -6.65 9.19
N ASP A 212 -27.92 -6.72 9.26
CA ASP A 212 -27.09 -5.57 9.60
C ASP A 212 -26.88 -4.67 8.38
N GLU A 213 -27.77 -3.69 8.21
CA GLU A 213 -27.81 -2.71 7.11
C GLU A 213 -27.08 -1.41 7.45
N ARG A 214 -26.33 -1.37 8.56
CA ARG A 214 -25.62 -0.16 9.00
C ARG A 214 -24.51 0.17 8.02
N GLY A 215 -24.57 1.38 7.47
CA GLY A 215 -23.61 1.88 6.49
C GLY A 215 -22.18 1.82 7.01
N GLU A 216 -21.30 1.31 6.17
CA GLU A 216 -19.88 1.25 6.46
C GLU A 216 -19.22 2.62 6.36
N VAL A 217 -18.25 2.86 7.25
CA VAL A 217 -17.41 4.04 7.27
C VAL A 217 -15.95 3.59 7.22
N GLY A 218 -15.27 3.91 6.13
CA GLY A 218 -13.89 3.50 5.87
C GLY A 218 -12.88 4.64 6.03
N LEU A 219 -11.76 4.37 6.70
CA LEU A 219 -10.63 5.29 6.82
C LEU A 219 -9.75 5.22 5.58
N LEU A 220 -9.55 6.34 4.88
CA LEU A 220 -8.72 6.42 3.67
C LEU A 220 -7.28 6.82 3.98
N THR A 221 -7.05 7.67 4.99
CA THR A 221 -5.71 8.18 5.30
C THR A 221 -4.80 7.14 5.96
N ARG A 222 -3.55 7.04 5.51
CA ARG A 222 -2.46 6.32 6.21
C ARG A 222 -1.19 7.16 6.28
N ASN A 223 -0.27 6.79 7.16
CA ASN A 223 1.01 7.51 7.30
C ASN A 223 2.03 7.11 6.21
N ILE A 224 1.97 5.89 5.70
CA ILE A 224 2.72 5.47 4.51
C ILE A 224 1.83 5.63 3.28
N LYS A 225 2.32 6.35 2.26
CA LYS A 225 1.61 6.59 1.01
C LYS A 225 2.45 6.17 -0.19
N VAL A 226 1.85 5.43 -1.11
CA VAL A 226 2.41 5.16 -2.45
C VAL A 226 1.44 5.71 -3.48
N GLN A 227 1.92 6.58 -4.35
CA GLN A 227 1.07 7.26 -5.31
C GLN A 227 1.77 7.53 -6.63
N ALA A 228 1.00 7.71 -7.71
CA ALA A 228 1.52 8.38 -8.89
C ALA A 228 1.56 9.91 -8.72
N SER A 229 2.41 10.60 -9.49
CA SER A 229 2.31 12.05 -9.68
C SER A 229 0.99 12.47 -10.35
N ALA A 230 0.57 13.72 -10.13
CA ALA A 230 -0.78 14.21 -10.45
C ALA A 230 -1.16 14.13 -11.95
N ASP A 231 -0.19 14.09 -12.87
CA ASP A 231 -0.44 13.90 -14.30
C ASP A 231 -1.24 12.62 -14.61
N SER A 232 -1.17 11.61 -13.75
CA SER A 232 -1.91 10.35 -13.91
C SER A 232 -3.43 10.53 -13.86
N GLU A 233 -3.94 11.59 -13.24
CA GLU A 233 -5.38 11.86 -13.20
C GLU A 233 -5.95 12.19 -14.59
N GLN A 234 -5.09 12.70 -15.49
CA GLN A 234 -5.46 12.98 -16.88
C GLN A 234 -5.09 11.82 -17.81
N SER A 235 -3.91 11.21 -17.61
CA SER A 235 -3.43 10.14 -18.48
C SER A 235 -4.03 8.77 -18.15
N TYR A 236 -4.57 8.60 -16.94
CA TYR A 236 -5.01 7.31 -16.37
C TYR A 236 -3.90 6.24 -16.32
N ILE A 237 -2.63 6.66 -16.39
CA ILE A 237 -1.45 5.81 -16.21
C ILE A 237 -0.93 6.03 -14.80
N GLY A 238 -1.47 5.30 -13.83
CA GLY A 238 -1.07 5.40 -12.43
C GLY A 238 0.14 4.53 -12.07
N GLY A 239 0.50 4.55 -10.80
CA GLY A 239 1.59 3.74 -10.28
C GLY A 239 1.19 2.27 -10.14
N HIS A 240 2.13 1.34 -10.16
CA HIS A 240 1.82 -0.08 -9.91
C HIS A 240 2.85 -0.77 -9.02
N ILE A 241 2.45 -1.87 -8.37
CA ILE A 241 3.37 -2.72 -7.58
C ILE A 241 3.21 -4.15 -8.08
N MET A 242 4.33 -4.78 -8.45
CA MET A 242 4.34 -6.13 -8.98
C MET A 242 5.38 -6.98 -8.27
N ALA A 243 4.93 -8.03 -7.60
CA ALA A 243 5.76 -9.07 -7.02
C ALA A 243 5.89 -10.24 -8.01
N MET A 244 7.04 -10.34 -8.67
CA MET A 244 7.36 -11.48 -9.55
C MET A 244 7.70 -12.73 -8.72
N VAL A 245 7.83 -13.87 -9.41
CA VAL A 245 8.32 -15.14 -8.85
C VAL A 245 9.45 -14.95 -7.85
N THR A 246 9.39 -15.64 -6.71
CA THR A 246 10.35 -15.62 -5.58
C THR A 246 10.38 -14.32 -4.76
N SER A 247 9.56 -13.33 -5.09
CA SER A 247 9.49 -12.07 -4.34
C SER A 247 8.62 -12.20 -3.10
N ARG A 248 8.85 -11.31 -2.13
CA ARG A 248 8.06 -11.22 -0.91
C ARG A 248 7.46 -9.84 -0.76
N MET A 249 6.17 -9.76 -0.41
CA MET A 249 5.46 -8.50 -0.24
C MET A 249 4.62 -8.53 1.03
N PHE A 250 4.90 -7.59 1.93
CA PHE A 250 4.21 -7.40 3.20
C PHE A 250 3.79 -5.94 3.30
N VAL A 251 2.49 -5.69 3.13
CA VAL A 251 1.91 -4.35 3.09
C VAL A 251 0.86 -4.23 4.17
N GLU A 252 1.05 -3.32 5.12
CA GLU A 252 0.12 -3.07 6.19
C GLU A 252 -0.04 -1.57 6.47
N GLY A 253 -1.27 -1.10 6.59
CA GLY A 253 -1.52 0.30 6.96
C GLY A 253 -0.95 1.28 5.93
N VAL A 254 -1.04 0.97 4.64
CA VAL A 254 -0.53 1.81 3.53
C VAL A 254 -1.68 2.42 2.74
N GLU A 255 -1.54 3.68 2.33
CA GLU A 255 -2.45 4.36 1.41
C GLU A 255 -1.90 4.28 -0.02
N LEU A 256 -2.70 3.76 -0.94
CA LEU A 256 -2.40 3.64 -2.36
C LEU A 256 -3.40 4.48 -3.15
N THR A 257 -2.92 5.54 -3.81
CA THR A 257 -3.78 6.45 -4.59
C THR A 257 -3.20 6.84 -5.94
N ARG A 258 -4.05 7.08 -6.94
CA ARG A 258 -3.63 7.24 -8.35
C ARG A 258 -2.81 6.04 -8.85
N MET A 259 -3.26 4.85 -8.50
CA MET A 259 -2.59 3.59 -8.82
C MET A 259 -3.34 2.79 -9.89
N GLY A 260 -2.65 1.86 -10.53
CA GLY A 260 -3.10 1.09 -11.68
C GLY A 260 -2.97 1.86 -12.99
N GLN A 261 -2.71 1.16 -14.10
CA GLN A 261 -2.68 1.76 -15.44
C GLN A 261 -3.85 1.21 -16.26
N HIS A 262 -4.70 2.13 -16.73
CA HIS A 262 -5.87 1.76 -17.53
C HIS A 262 -5.45 1.11 -18.87
N LEU A 263 -6.22 0.13 -19.35
CA LEU A 263 -5.95 -0.65 -20.58
C LEU A 263 -4.56 -1.32 -20.70
N THR A 264 -3.73 -1.26 -19.67
CA THR A 264 -2.42 -1.91 -19.63
C THR A 264 -2.50 -3.13 -18.73
N LEU A 265 -2.38 -4.31 -19.33
CA LEU A 265 -2.45 -5.59 -18.61
C LEU A 265 -1.37 -5.66 -17.51
N ALA A 266 -1.71 -6.31 -16.40
CA ALA A 266 -0.79 -6.57 -15.27
C ALA A 266 -0.31 -5.34 -14.47
N ARG A 267 -0.80 -4.11 -14.76
CA ARG A 267 -0.43 -2.88 -14.05
C ARG A 267 -1.49 -2.50 -13.02
N TYR A 268 -1.37 -3.07 -11.82
CA TYR A 268 -2.31 -2.90 -10.72
C TYR A 268 -1.63 -2.26 -9.50
N PRO A 269 -2.39 -1.56 -8.61
CA PRO A 269 -1.88 -1.06 -7.35
C PRO A 269 -1.12 -2.11 -6.54
N ILE A 270 -1.63 -3.35 -6.50
CA ILE A 270 -0.98 -4.52 -5.90
C ILE A 270 -1.16 -5.72 -6.84
N HIS A 271 -0.05 -6.38 -7.19
CA HIS A 271 -0.07 -7.55 -8.06
C HIS A 271 0.95 -8.60 -7.61
N TRP A 272 0.48 -9.77 -7.19
CA TRP A 272 1.31 -10.97 -7.14
C TRP A 272 1.24 -11.69 -8.48
N HIS A 273 2.36 -11.77 -9.18
CA HIS A 273 2.43 -12.33 -10.53
C HIS A 273 3.25 -13.63 -10.53
N LEU A 274 2.54 -14.76 -10.59
CA LEU A 274 3.11 -16.11 -10.65
C LEU A 274 4.05 -16.41 -9.48
N ASN A 275 3.75 -15.89 -8.28
CA ASN A 275 4.64 -16.00 -7.12
C ASN A 275 4.71 -17.43 -6.54
N GLY A 276 3.85 -18.34 -7.00
CA GLY A 276 3.77 -19.71 -6.51
C GLY A 276 3.08 -19.77 -5.15
N ASP A 277 3.83 -20.05 -4.09
CA ASP A 277 3.30 -20.06 -2.72
C ASP A 277 3.59 -18.73 -2.02
N GLY A 278 2.52 -17.98 -1.75
CA GLY A 278 2.54 -16.70 -1.06
C GLY A 278 2.27 -16.80 0.44
N ALA A 279 2.33 -17.99 1.04
CA ALA A 279 2.08 -18.19 2.47
C ALA A 279 2.83 -17.17 3.36
N GLY A 280 2.07 -16.49 4.22
CA GLY A 280 2.59 -15.45 5.11
C GLY A 280 2.71 -14.05 4.50
N GLN A 281 2.54 -13.90 3.19
CA GLN A 281 2.50 -12.59 2.52
C GLN A 281 1.10 -11.99 2.58
N TYR A 282 1.02 -10.65 2.62
CA TYR A 282 -0.25 -9.98 2.82
C TYR A 282 -0.31 -8.55 2.33
N ILE A 283 -1.54 -8.12 2.06
CA ILE A 283 -1.95 -6.72 2.18
C ILE A 283 -3.07 -6.61 3.21
N ARG A 284 -2.83 -5.86 4.30
CA ARG A 284 -3.81 -5.67 5.36
C ARG A 284 -3.96 -4.23 5.84
N ASN A 285 -5.11 -3.90 6.41
CA ASN A 285 -5.39 -2.60 7.05
C ASN A 285 -5.14 -1.37 6.15
N SER A 286 -5.03 -1.57 4.83
CA SER A 286 -4.57 -0.57 3.86
C SER A 286 -5.75 0.13 3.19
N ALA A 287 -5.49 1.29 2.61
CA ALA A 287 -6.46 2.06 1.83
C ALA A 287 -6.05 2.08 0.36
N ILE A 288 -6.95 1.74 -0.56
CA ILE A 288 -6.69 1.76 -2.01
C ILE A 288 -7.80 2.56 -2.70
N HIS A 289 -7.51 3.77 -3.16
CA HIS A 289 -8.55 4.64 -3.71
C HIS A 289 -8.11 5.49 -4.87
N ASP A 290 -9.08 5.96 -5.67
CA ASP A 290 -8.83 6.72 -6.90
C ASP A 290 -7.87 5.99 -7.84
N THR A 291 -8.18 4.72 -8.11
CA THR A 291 -7.38 3.88 -9.01
C THR A 291 -7.86 4.00 -10.45
N PHE A 292 -6.96 3.77 -11.39
CA PHE A 292 -7.26 3.71 -12.84
C PHE A 292 -7.34 2.27 -13.36
N SER A 293 -7.18 1.28 -12.48
CA SER A 293 -7.37 -0.14 -12.74
C SER A 293 -7.84 -0.84 -11.46
N ARG A 294 -7.91 -2.18 -11.50
CA ARG A 294 -8.26 -3.07 -10.36
C ARG A 294 -7.44 -2.73 -9.11
N CYS A 295 -7.78 -3.25 -7.93
CA CYS A 295 -7.05 -2.94 -6.69
C CYS A 295 -5.95 -3.96 -6.39
N VAL A 296 -6.34 -5.18 -6.01
CA VAL A 296 -5.44 -6.27 -5.62
C VAL A 296 -5.66 -7.43 -6.56
N THR A 297 -4.62 -7.74 -7.33
CA THR A 297 -4.60 -8.87 -8.25
C THR A 297 -3.68 -9.96 -7.74
N VAL A 298 -4.20 -11.18 -7.70
CA VAL A 298 -3.45 -12.39 -7.36
C VAL A 298 -3.54 -13.31 -8.57
N HIS A 299 -2.41 -13.51 -9.25
CA HIS A 299 -2.31 -14.27 -10.49
C HIS A 299 -1.31 -15.41 -10.28
N GLY A 300 -1.76 -16.66 -10.46
CA GLY A 300 -0.94 -17.86 -10.34
C GLY A 300 -0.21 -17.95 -9.00
N THR A 301 -0.83 -17.43 -7.94
CA THR A 301 -0.26 -17.32 -6.60
C THR A 301 -1.25 -17.84 -5.57
N ASN A 302 -0.77 -18.62 -4.60
CA ASN A 302 -1.57 -19.28 -3.58
C ASN A 302 -1.30 -18.71 -2.17
N ASN A 303 -2.21 -18.97 -1.23
CA ASN A 303 -2.05 -18.75 0.20
C ASN A 303 -1.72 -17.31 0.68
N VAL A 304 -2.00 -16.27 -0.13
CA VAL A 304 -1.84 -14.87 0.33
C VAL A 304 -3.04 -14.41 1.15
N VAL A 305 -2.82 -13.40 1.99
CA VAL A 305 -3.88 -12.78 2.80
C VAL A 305 -4.16 -11.35 2.32
N VAL A 306 -5.41 -11.11 1.92
CA VAL A 306 -5.96 -9.78 1.59
C VAL A 306 -7.00 -9.46 2.65
N GLN A 307 -6.68 -8.61 3.62
CA GLN A 307 -7.49 -8.47 4.83
C GLN A 307 -7.73 -7.04 5.30
N ASN A 308 -8.96 -6.73 5.69
CA ASN A 308 -9.29 -5.47 6.37
C ASN A 308 -8.87 -4.21 5.60
N ASN A 309 -8.88 -4.28 4.27
CA ASN A 309 -8.56 -3.13 3.42
C ASN A 309 -9.82 -2.31 3.13
N VAL A 310 -9.65 -1.00 2.96
CA VAL A 310 -10.70 -0.09 2.48
C VAL A 310 -10.37 0.30 1.05
N THR A 311 -11.33 0.15 0.14
CA THR A 311 -11.17 0.60 -1.23
C THR A 311 -12.30 1.52 -1.64
N TYR A 312 -11.96 2.56 -2.39
CA TYR A 312 -12.93 3.58 -2.77
C TYR A 312 -12.64 4.18 -4.14
N ASN A 313 -13.68 4.42 -4.93
CA ASN A 313 -13.58 5.11 -6.21
C ASN A 313 -12.61 4.42 -7.19
N THR A 314 -12.73 3.10 -7.31
CA THR A 314 -11.81 2.23 -8.04
C THR A 314 -12.34 1.90 -9.44
N VAL A 315 -11.47 1.44 -10.35
CA VAL A 315 -11.86 1.04 -11.72
C VAL A 315 -11.74 -0.48 -11.87
N GLY A 316 -12.78 -1.14 -12.38
CA GLY A 316 -12.80 -2.59 -12.58
C GLY A 316 -12.86 -3.40 -11.27
N HIS A 317 -12.95 -4.72 -11.37
CA HIS A 317 -13.05 -5.60 -10.20
C HIS A 317 -11.91 -5.34 -9.22
N CYS A 318 -12.24 -4.89 -8.02
CA CYS A 318 -11.23 -4.41 -7.08
C CYS A 318 -10.34 -5.55 -6.58
N PHE A 319 -10.94 -6.65 -6.10
CA PHE A 319 -10.22 -7.86 -5.73
C PHE A 319 -10.36 -8.89 -6.86
N PHE A 320 -9.24 -9.37 -7.39
CA PHE A 320 -9.23 -10.17 -8.63
C PHE A 320 -8.27 -11.37 -8.53
N LEU A 321 -8.79 -12.54 -8.89
CA LEU A 321 -8.05 -13.77 -9.17
C LEU A 321 -8.05 -13.96 -10.69
N GLU A 322 -6.90 -14.23 -11.31
CA GLU A 322 -6.77 -14.14 -12.76
C GLU A 322 -7.13 -15.44 -13.49
N ASP A 323 -6.55 -16.57 -13.08
CA ASP A 323 -6.60 -17.81 -13.86
C ASP A 323 -7.55 -18.88 -13.31
N GLY A 324 -7.98 -18.76 -12.04
CA GLY A 324 -8.81 -19.75 -11.37
C GLY A 324 -8.04 -20.98 -10.88
N ILE A 325 -6.71 -20.99 -11.02
CA ILE A 325 -5.82 -22.02 -10.45
C ILE A 325 -5.34 -21.64 -9.04
N GLU A 326 -5.60 -20.41 -8.61
CA GLU A 326 -5.16 -19.89 -7.32
C GLU A 326 -5.98 -20.49 -6.18
N THR A 327 -5.30 -21.00 -5.15
CA THR A 327 -5.89 -21.71 -4.01
C THR A 327 -5.40 -21.17 -2.67
N GLY A 328 -6.20 -21.33 -1.62
CA GLY A 328 -5.83 -20.96 -0.25
C GLY A 328 -5.73 -19.46 0.04
N ASN A 329 -5.94 -18.60 -0.97
CA ASN A 329 -5.96 -17.15 -0.77
C ASN A 329 -7.15 -16.73 0.09
N GLN A 330 -6.91 -15.82 1.02
CA GLN A 330 -7.92 -15.35 1.98
C GLN A 330 -8.30 -13.90 1.70
N TYR A 331 -9.59 -13.63 1.53
CA TYR A 331 -10.14 -12.28 1.38
C TYR A 331 -11.07 -11.99 2.57
N VAL A 332 -10.52 -11.39 3.62
CA VAL A 332 -11.20 -11.31 4.93
C VAL A 332 -11.49 -9.86 5.29
N ARG A 333 -12.76 -9.52 5.53
CA ARG A 333 -13.18 -8.19 6.03
C ARG A 333 -12.72 -7.01 5.15
N ASN A 334 -12.62 -7.17 3.84
CA ASN A 334 -12.32 -6.04 2.96
C ASN A 334 -13.59 -5.24 2.64
N LEU A 335 -13.50 -3.91 2.67
CA LEU A 335 -14.57 -2.99 2.32
C LEU A 335 -14.28 -2.40 0.93
N ALA A 336 -15.20 -2.58 -0.02
CA ALA A 336 -15.08 -2.01 -1.36
C ALA A 336 -16.28 -1.12 -1.68
N ILE A 337 -16.01 0.18 -1.89
CA ILE A 337 -17.03 1.20 -2.11
C ILE A 337 -16.83 1.81 -3.50
N GLN A 338 -17.91 1.94 -4.27
CA GLN A 338 -17.91 2.64 -5.56
C GLN A 338 -16.84 2.10 -6.54
N THR A 339 -16.98 0.83 -6.94
CA THR A 339 -16.26 0.30 -8.10
C THR A 339 -16.91 0.80 -9.39
N LYS A 340 -16.11 1.29 -10.32
CA LYS A 340 -16.56 1.96 -11.54
C LYS A 340 -16.14 1.20 -12.78
N CYS A 341 -16.89 1.41 -13.84
CA CYS A 341 -16.46 1.10 -15.20
C CYS A 341 -15.21 1.89 -15.60
N HIS A 342 -14.64 1.47 -16.71
CA HIS A 342 -13.43 2.04 -17.28
C HIS A 342 -13.56 3.56 -17.53
N PRO A 343 -12.50 4.36 -17.25
CA PRO A 343 -12.58 5.83 -17.36
C PRO A 343 -12.81 6.33 -18.80
N THR A 344 -12.45 5.52 -19.81
CA THR A 344 -12.52 5.92 -21.23
C THR A 344 -13.38 5.00 -22.10
N LYS A 345 -14.15 4.07 -21.51
CA LYS A 345 -15.05 3.18 -22.25
C LYS A 345 -16.46 3.26 -21.67
N PRO A 346 -17.51 3.03 -22.50
CA PRO A 346 -18.87 2.92 -22.00
C PRO A 346 -18.99 1.87 -20.88
N CYS A 347 -19.80 2.17 -19.89
CA CYS A 347 -20.23 1.21 -18.88
C CYS A 347 -21.39 0.42 -19.52
N VAL A 348 -21.10 -0.80 -19.97
CA VAL A 348 -22.07 -1.68 -20.63
C VAL A 348 -22.66 -2.69 -19.66
#